data_AF-A0A9P9HZK6-F1
#
_entry.id   AF-A0A9P9HZK6-F1
#
_cell.length_a   1.000
_cell.length_b   1.000
_cell.length_c   1.000
_cell.angle_alpha   90.00
_cell.angle_beta   90.00
_cell.angle_gamma   90.00
#
_symmetry.space_group_name_H-M   'P 1'
#
loop_
_entity.id
_entity.type
_entity.pdbx_description
1 polymer ?
#
loop_
_entity_poly.entity_id
_entity_poly.type
_entity_poly.pdbx_seq_one_letter_code
_entity_poly.pdbx_strand_id
1 'polypeptide(L)'
;MPPSPLYSRLLDISHKHAKPANLDEILAIRAPDAVHAWGHTFLVSRNPKLGERMNNAAFEAHLRSTGPYLESARPVTVHSIAVDEHQRTSSVHMSYFLRPAGSEEVVEQELVWTLKFTEDDDVQKVLIRESVEFIDAAASSRLGEIIRGIHGNSASHIKTVASIP
;
A
#
# COMPACT_ATOMS: atom_id res chain seq x y z
N MET A 1 24.66 -6.93 19.01
CA MET A 1 24.46 -5.49 19.30
C MET A 1 22.96 -5.21 19.21
N PRO A 2 22.38 -4.41 20.12
CA PRO A 2 20.98 -3.99 19.98
C PRO A 2 20.80 -3.11 18.74
N PRO A 3 19.60 -3.09 18.12
CA PRO A 3 19.31 -2.18 17.01
C PRO A 3 19.43 -0.71 17.44
N SER A 4 19.76 0.18 16.51
CA SER A 4 19.76 1.61 16.79
C SER A 4 18.33 2.14 17.03
N PRO A 5 18.18 3.29 17.70
CA PRO A 5 16.88 3.94 17.83
C PRO A 5 16.23 4.27 16.48
N LEU A 6 17.02 4.73 15.50
CA LEU A 6 16.54 5.06 14.17
C LEU A 6 16.05 3.80 13.44
N TYR A 7 16.85 2.73 13.42
CA TYR A 7 16.44 1.45 12.84
C TYR A 7 15.11 0.96 13.42
N SER A 8 14.99 0.97 14.76
CA SER A 8 13.79 0.52 15.47
C SER A 8 12.56 1.35 15.08
N ARG A 9 12.74 2.66 14.89
CA ARG A 9 11.68 3.56 14.43
C ARG A 9 11.27 3.29 12.98
N LEU A 10 12.23 3.14 12.07
CA LEU A 10 11.94 2.87 10.66
C LEU A 10 11.19 1.54 10.51
N LEU A 11 11.60 0.53 11.28
CA LEU A 11 10.95 -0.77 11.31
C LEU A 11 9.50 -0.68 11.85
N ASP A 12 9.28 0.05 12.96
CA ASP A 12 7.94 0.29 13.52
C ASP A 12 7.00 0.97 12.51
N ILE A 13 7.45 2.06 11.86
CA ILE A 13 6.67 2.75 10.84
C ILE A 13 6.36 1.82 9.66
N SER A 14 7.33 1.00 9.24
CA SER A 14 7.14 0.04 8.14
C SER A 14 6.08 -1.01 8.48
N HIS A 15 6.07 -1.51 9.71
CA HIS A 15 5.03 -2.41 10.20
C HIS A 15 3.65 -1.74 10.24
N LYS A 16 3.56 -0.50 10.74
CA LYS A 16 2.30 0.26 10.78
C LYS A 16 1.77 0.58 9.39
N HIS A 17 2.65 0.84 8.42
CA HIS A 17 2.26 1.03 7.03
C HIS A 17 1.72 -0.26 6.40
N ALA A 18 2.34 -1.41 6.71
CA ALA A 18 1.93 -2.70 6.19
C ALA A 18 0.63 -3.23 6.83
N LYS A 19 0.44 -2.96 8.12
CA LYS A 19 -0.67 -3.48 8.92
C LYS A 19 -1.32 -2.37 9.76
N PRO A 20 -1.86 -1.31 9.14
CA PRO A 20 -2.54 -0.28 9.90
C PRO A 20 -3.82 -0.84 10.51
N ALA A 21 -4.17 -0.42 11.72
CA ALA A 21 -5.44 -0.77 12.35
C ALA A 21 -6.62 -0.02 11.72
N ASN A 22 -6.35 1.15 11.11
CA ASN A 22 -7.33 1.97 10.40
C ASN A 22 -6.65 3.00 9.50
N LEU A 23 -7.45 3.71 8.71
CA LEU A 23 -6.99 4.75 7.79
C LEU A 23 -6.28 5.93 8.50
N ASP A 24 -6.69 6.28 9.71
CA ASP A 24 -6.04 7.38 10.44
C ASP A 24 -4.61 7.01 10.84
N GLU A 25 -4.36 5.75 11.20
CA GLU A 25 -3.02 5.28 11.56
C GLU A 25 -2.05 5.36 10.37
N ILE A 26 -2.47 4.96 9.18
CA ILE A 26 -1.60 5.07 7.99
C ILE A 26 -1.36 6.53 7.59
N LEU A 27 -2.34 7.41 7.76
CA LEU A 27 -2.15 8.84 7.47
C LEU A 27 -1.24 9.52 8.49
N ALA A 28 -1.32 9.13 9.77
CA ALA A 28 -0.53 9.70 10.86
C ALA A 28 0.98 9.42 10.75
N ILE A 29 1.38 8.34 10.07
CA ILE A 29 2.79 7.99 9.85
C ILE A 29 3.40 8.62 8.60
N ARG A 30 2.64 9.45 7.87
CA ARG A 30 3.08 10.11 6.63
C ARG A 30 3.39 11.59 6.88
N ALA A 31 4.44 12.08 6.24
CA ALA A 31 4.75 13.50 6.22
C ALA A 31 3.62 14.29 5.54
N PRO A 32 3.39 15.57 5.88
CA PRO A 32 2.34 16.37 5.26
C PRO A 32 2.47 16.48 3.73
N ASP A 33 3.70 16.50 3.22
CA ASP A 33 4.05 16.54 1.80
C ASP A 33 4.29 15.15 1.19
N ALA A 34 3.93 14.08 1.90
CA ALA A 34 4.21 12.73 1.46
C ALA A 34 3.49 12.39 0.16
N VAL A 35 4.18 11.61 -0.67
CA VAL A 35 3.69 11.16 -1.97
C VAL A 35 3.61 9.65 -2.04
N HIS A 36 2.61 9.16 -2.76
CA HIS A 36 2.45 7.76 -3.11
C HIS A 36 2.56 7.59 -4.63
N ALA A 37 3.15 6.48 -5.09
CA ALA A 37 3.25 6.16 -6.50
C ALA A 37 3.17 4.65 -6.76
N TRP A 38 2.94 4.29 -8.02
CA TRP A 38 3.00 2.92 -8.51
C TRP A 38 4.38 2.62 -9.10
N GLY A 39 4.99 1.51 -8.69
CA GLY A 39 6.37 1.18 -9.08
C GLY A 39 6.51 0.55 -10.47
N HIS A 40 5.45 -0.05 -11.00
CA HIS A 40 5.49 -0.79 -12.26
C HIS A 40 5.53 0.12 -13.49
N THR A 41 6.71 0.36 -14.07
CA THR A 41 6.84 1.21 -15.27
C THR A 41 5.94 0.76 -16.43
N PHE A 42 5.88 -0.54 -16.73
CA PHE A 42 5.06 -1.05 -17.83
C PHE A 42 3.56 -0.93 -17.53
N LEU A 43 3.11 -1.41 -16.37
CA LEU A 43 1.70 -1.33 -15.95
C LEU A 43 1.22 0.12 -15.95
N VAL A 44 2.03 1.02 -15.40
CA VAL A 44 1.76 2.46 -15.35
C VAL A 44 1.66 3.06 -16.75
N SER A 45 2.59 2.76 -17.65
CA SER A 45 2.54 3.28 -19.04
C SER A 45 1.29 2.83 -19.81
N ARG A 46 0.71 1.68 -19.45
CA ARG A 46 -0.54 1.17 -20.04
C ARG A 46 -1.80 1.70 -19.34
N ASN A 47 -1.65 2.29 -18.15
CA ASN A 47 -2.75 2.80 -17.35
C ASN A 47 -2.44 4.22 -16.86
N PRO A 48 -2.73 5.26 -17.66
CA PRO A 48 -2.35 6.64 -17.35
C PRO A 48 -2.78 7.13 -15.95
N LYS A 49 -3.91 6.62 -15.44
CA LYS A 49 -4.40 6.92 -14.08
C LYS A 49 -3.48 6.43 -12.95
N LEU A 50 -2.60 5.46 -13.21
CA LEU A 50 -1.58 4.97 -12.27
C LEU A 50 -0.26 5.72 -12.41
N GLY A 51 -0.11 6.56 -13.43
CA GLY A 51 1.11 7.35 -13.65
C GLY A 51 1.21 8.61 -12.81
N GLU A 52 0.12 9.00 -12.16
CA GLU A 52 0.08 10.18 -11.31
C GLU A 52 0.55 9.84 -9.90
N ARG A 53 1.48 10.67 -9.38
CA ARG A 53 1.87 10.60 -7.97
C ARG A 53 0.73 11.19 -7.13
N MET A 54 0.29 10.45 -6.13
CA MET A 54 -0.79 10.84 -5.23
C MET A 54 -0.22 11.56 -4.01
N ASN A 55 -0.73 12.75 -3.68
CA ASN A 55 -0.52 13.35 -2.35
C ASN A 55 -1.40 12.63 -1.31
N ASN A 56 -1.30 13.00 -0.03
CA ASN A 56 -2.07 12.36 1.03
C ASN A 56 -3.59 12.38 0.80
N ALA A 57 -4.15 13.49 0.31
CA ALA A 57 -5.59 13.59 0.04
C ALA A 57 -6.04 12.66 -1.11
N ALA A 58 -5.26 12.60 -2.20
CA ALA A 58 -5.52 11.68 -3.31
C ALA A 58 -5.35 10.22 -2.89
N PHE A 59 -4.33 9.93 -2.07
CA PHE A 59 -4.08 8.60 -1.53
C PHE A 59 -5.23 8.15 -0.60
N GLU A 60 -5.69 9.03 0.29
CA GLU A 60 -6.85 8.76 1.14
C GLU A 60 -8.11 8.47 0.31
N ALA A 61 -8.40 9.32 -0.67
CA ALA A 61 -9.54 9.12 -1.58
C ALA A 61 -9.43 7.79 -2.33
N HIS A 62 -8.22 7.41 -2.73
CA HIS A 62 -7.96 6.13 -3.38
C HIS A 62 -8.31 4.95 -2.47
N LEU A 63 -7.82 4.92 -1.23
CA LEU A 63 -8.11 3.86 -0.26
C LEU A 63 -9.61 3.76 0.06
N ARG A 64 -10.30 4.90 0.20
CA ARG A 64 -11.75 4.92 0.43
C ARG A 64 -12.55 4.41 -0.76
N SER A 65 -12.04 4.57 -1.99
CA SER A 65 -12.75 4.15 -3.20
C SER A 65 -12.75 2.63 -3.40
N THR A 66 -11.75 1.92 -2.89
CA THR A 66 -11.62 0.46 -3.06
C THR A 66 -12.32 -0.33 -1.96
N GLY A 67 -12.37 0.23 -0.73
CA GLY A 67 -12.96 -0.41 0.45
C GLY A 67 -14.36 -1.03 0.27
N PRO A 68 -15.35 -0.35 -0.38
CA PRO A 68 -16.70 -0.91 -0.54
C PRO A 68 -16.78 -2.20 -1.35
N TYR A 69 -15.75 -2.53 -2.12
CA TYR A 69 -15.76 -3.66 -3.06
C TYR A 69 -14.97 -4.86 -2.55
N LEU A 70 -14.29 -4.74 -1.41
CA LEU A 70 -13.31 -5.70 -0.95
C LEU A 70 -13.46 -5.95 0.54
N GLU A 71 -13.35 -7.22 0.91
CA GLU A 71 -13.26 -7.67 2.28
C GLU A 71 -11.93 -8.34 2.51
N SER A 72 -11.36 -8.15 3.70
CA SER A 72 -10.22 -8.95 4.14
C SER A 72 -10.68 -10.35 4.48
N ALA A 73 -10.25 -11.34 3.69
CA ALA A 73 -10.61 -12.74 3.91
C ALA A 73 -9.79 -13.40 5.02
N ARG A 74 -8.56 -12.93 5.25
CA ARG A 74 -7.61 -13.45 6.23
C ARG A 74 -6.67 -12.33 6.71
N PRO A 75 -6.02 -12.47 7.88
CA PRO A 75 -5.00 -11.52 8.32
C PRO A 75 -3.90 -11.34 7.27
N VAL A 76 -3.51 -10.09 7.07
CA VAL A 76 -2.38 -9.72 6.20
C VAL A 76 -1.09 -10.37 6.68
N THR A 77 -0.28 -10.84 5.74
CA THR A 77 0.99 -11.52 6.04
C THR A 77 2.14 -10.65 5.58
N VAL A 78 3.02 -10.25 6.50
CA VAL A 78 4.28 -9.58 6.17
C VAL A 78 5.34 -10.65 6.12
N HIS A 79 5.89 -10.90 4.94
CA HIS A 79 6.89 -11.95 4.70
C HIS A 79 8.27 -11.49 5.14
N SER A 80 8.62 -10.25 4.79
CA SER A 80 9.88 -9.64 5.20
C SER A 80 9.82 -8.11 5.21
N ILE A 81 10.65 -7.52 6.05
CA ILE A 81 10.96 -6.09 6.02
C ILE A 81 12.49 -5.96 6.01
N ALA A 82 13.02 -5.22 5.05
CA ALA A 82 14.41 -4.81 5.03
C ALA A 82 14.49 -3.30 5.27
N VAL A 83 15.37 -2.86 6.17
CA VAL A 83 15.58 -1.45 6.52
C VAL A 83 17.01 -1.08 6.18
N ASP A 84 17.17 -0.01 5.41
CA ASP A 84 18.45 0.67 5.20
C ASP A 84 18.43 1.97 6.02
N GLU A 85 19.08 1.92 7.18
CA GLU A 85 19.16 3.06 8.10
C GLU A 85 19.96 4.22 7.49
N HIS A 86 21.01 3.92 6.73
CA HIS A 86 21.88 4.94 6.15
C HIS A 86 21.15 5.74 5.08
N GLN A 87 20.41 5.05 4.21
CA GLN A 87 19.60 5.67 3.17
C GLN A 87 18.21 6.11 3.66
N ARG A 88 17.85 5.80 4.91
CA ARG A 88 16.51 6.01 5.47
C ARG A 88 15.42 5.48 4.53
N THR A 89 15.58 4.22 4.14
CA THR A 89 14.58 3.53 3.31
C THR A 89 14.21 2.18 3.91
N SER A 90 13.08 1.64 3.46
CA SER A 90 12.75 0.25 3.72
C SER A 90 12.02 -0.37 2.53
N SER A 91 12.06 -1.69 2.47
CA SER A 91 11.19 -2.48 1.60
C SER A 91 10.37 -3.45 2.44
N VAL A 92 9.07 -3.53 2.17
CA VAL A 92 8.15 -4.47 2.82
C VAL A 92 7.58 -5.40 1.77
N HIS A 93 7.82 -6.70 1.92
CA HIS A 93 7.20 -7.74 1.10
C HIS A 93 6.06 -8.37 1.90
N MET A 94 4.85 -8.37 1.33
CA MET A 94 3.65 -8.82 2.03
C MET A 94 2.56 -9.33 1.09
N SER A 95 1.58 -10.04 1.65
CA SER A 95 0.37 -10.49 0.97
C SER A 95 -0.90 -9.97 1.65
N TYR A 96 -1.84 -9.47 0.84
CA TYR A 96 -3.24 -9.28 1.21
C TYR A 96 -4.06 -10.46 0.70
N PHE A 97 -5.03 -10.94 1.49
CA PHE A 97 -5.97 -11.97 1.07
C PHE A 97 -7.34 -11.34 0.92
N LEU A 98 -7.70 -10.99 -0.31
CA LEU A 98 -8.84 -10.14 -0.61
C LEU A 98 -9.99 -10.95 -1.19
N ARG A 99 -11.19 -10.70 -0.69
CA ARG A 99 -12.44 -11.27 -1.21
C ARG A 99 -13.31 -10.14 -1.76
N PRO A 100 -13.61 -10.12 -3.07
CA PRO A 100 -14.58 -9.18 -3.63
C PRO A 100 -15.95 -9.34 -2.98
N ALA A 101 -16.59 -8.24 -2.63
CA ALA A 101 -17.95 -8.25 -2.06
C ALA A 101 -18.92 -8.93 -3.04
N GLY A 102 -19.59 -9.99 -2.57
CA GLY A 102 -20.48 -10.82 -3.39
C GLY A 102 -19.81 -12.02 -4.08
N SER A 103 -18.53 -12.31 -3.78
CA SER A 103 -17.81 -13.50 -4.23
C SER A 103 -17.34 -14.35 -3.05
N GLU A 104 -17.23 -15.67 -3.25
CA GLU A 104 -16.51 -16.57 -2.33
C GLU A 104 -15.03 -16.75 -2.71
N GLU A 105 -14.62 -16.24 -3.87
CA GLU A 105 -13.24 -16.35 -4.33
C GLU A 105 -12.34 -15.39 -3.54
N VAL A 106 -11.29 -15.96 -2.94
CA VAL A 106 -10.21 -15.21 -2.28
C VAL A 106 -9.03 -15.13 -3.22
N VAL A 107 -8.57 -13.91 -3.50
CA VAL A 107 -7.38 -13.65 -4.29
C VAL A 107 -6.26 -13.20 -3.35
N GLU A 108 -5.12 -13.88 -3.42
CA GLU A 108 -3.90 -13.39 -2.78
C GLU A 108 -3.29 -12.31 -3.67
N GLN A 109 -3.09 -11.12 -3.08
CA GLN A 109 -2.39 -10.01 -3.69
C GLN A 109 -1.05 -9.84 -2.99
N GLU A 110 -0.01 -10.41 -3.59
CA GLU A 110 1.36 -10.16 -3.17
C GLU A 110 1.79 -8.77 -3.63
N LEU A 111 2.53 -8.06 -2.78
CA LEU A 111 3.14 -6.81 -3.14
C LEU A 111 4.46 -6.53 -2.42
N VAL A 112 5.18 -5.56 -2.96
CA VAL A 112 6.33 -4.91 -2.34
C VAL A 112 6.06 -3.42 -2.20
N TRP A 113 6.19 -2.91 -0.98
CA TRP A 113 6.32 -1.48 -0.72
C TRP A 113 7.79 -1.09 -0.70
N THR A 114 8.13 0.05 -1.28
CA THR A 114 9.38 0.75 -0.96
C THR A 114 9.04 2.08 -0.30
N LEU A 115 9.59 2.31 0.88
CA LEU A 115 9.33 3.51 1.69
C LEU A 115 10.62 4.33 1.79
N LYS A 116 10.48 5.66 1.68
CA LYS A 116 11.53 6.61 2.07
C LYS A 116 11.03 7.44 3.23
N PHE A 117 11.91 7.70 4.19
CA PHE A 117 11.58 8.42 5.40
C PHE A 117 12.14 9.84 5.40
N THR A 118 11.59 10.70 6.25
CA THR A 118 12.10 12.06 6.47
C THR A 118 13.47 12.05 7.15
N GLU A 119 14.25 13.07 6.83
CA GLU A 119 15.49 13.40 7.53
C GLU A 119 15.16 14.34 8.70
N ASP A 120 14.73 13.75 9.82
CA ASP A 120 14.58 14.45 11.10
C ASP A 120 15.67 13.98 12.07
N ASP A 121 16.20 14.93 12.85
CA ASP A 121 17.19 14.70 13.91
C ASP A 121 16.53 14.08 15.14
N ASP A 122 15.26 14.40 15.39
CA ASP A 122 14.43 13.71 16.36
C ASP A 122 13.84 12.45 15.72
N VAL A 123 14.38 11.30 16.11
CA VAL A 123 13.93 9.99 15.63
C VAL A 123 12.42 9.81 15.77
N GLN A 124 11.78 10.36 16.80
CA GLN A 124 10.33 10.20 16.98
C GLN A 124 9.50 10.95 15.93
N LYS A 125 10.06 11.99 15.30
CA LYS A 125 9.42 12.78 14.24
C LYS A 125 9.68 12.25 12.84
N VAL A 126 10.44 11.17 12.70
CA VAL A 126 10.61 10.50 11.41
C VAL A 126 9.25 9.97 10.94
N LEU A 127 8.92 10.27 9.68
CA LEU A 127 7.68 9.93 8.98
C LEU A 127 7.99 9.41 7.57
N ILE A 128 7.01 8.80 6.91
CA ILE A 128 7.12 8.39 5.49
C ILE A 128 6.98 9.64 4.61
N ARG A 129 7.97 9.89 3.74
CA ARG A 129 7.92 10.93 2.71
C ARG A 129 7.50 10.38 1.35
N GLU A 130 7.87 9.14 1.04
CA GLU A 130 7.52 8.50 -0.22
C GLU A 130 7.14 7.04 0.04
N SER A 131 6.04 6.59 -0.56
CA SER A 131 5.66 5.19 -0.62
C SER A 131 5.46 4.78 -2.07
N VAL A 132 6.12 3.74 -2.54
CA VAL A 132 5.92 3.18 -3.88
C VAL A 132 5.41 1.76 -3.75
N GLU A 133 4.32 1.46 -4.44
CA GLU A 133 3.65 0.15 -4.40
C GLU A 133 3.94 -0.65 -5.66
N PHE A 134 4.39 -1.89 -5.47
CA PHE A 134 4.55 -2.88 -6.51
C PHE A 134 3.64 -4.06 -6.22
N ILE A 135 2.48 -4.09 -6.86
CA ILE A 135 1.51 -5.17 -6.77
C ILE A 135 1.69 -6.30 -7.80
N ASP A 136 1.22 -7.51 -7.49
CA ASP A 136 0.95 -8.50 -8.52
C ASP A 136 -0.16 -8.01 -9.47
N ALA A 137 0.24 -7.75 -10.73
CA ALA A 137 -0.67 -7.27 -11.77
C ALA A 137 -1.69 -8.33 -12.22
N ALA A 138 -1.33 -9.62 -12.16
CA ALA A 138 -2.23 -10.71 -12.53
C ALA A 138 -3.33 -10.88 -11.49
N ALA A 139 -2.98 -10.90 -10.21
CA ALA A 139 -3.95 -10.95 -9.12
C ALA A 139 -4.83 -9.68 -9.07
N SER A 140 -4.26 -8.49 -9.33
CA SER A 140 -5.05 -7.27 -9.53
C SER A 140 -6.03 -7.35 -10.71
N SER A 141 -5.61 -7.92 -11.85
CA SER A 141 -6.50 -8.13 -13.00
C SER A 141 -7.65 -9.05 -12.63
N ARG A 142 -7.35 -10.14 -11.92
CA ARG A 142 -8.35 -11.13 -11.47
C ARG A 142 -9.38 -10.51 -10.54
N LEU A 143 -8.94 -9.74 -9.54
CA LEU A 143 -9.83 -8.99 -8.65
C LEU A 143 -10.75 -8.06 -9.44
N GLY A 144 -10.18 -7.30 -10.39
CA GLY A 144 -10.95 -6.40 -11.25
C GLY A 144 -12.00 -7.13 -12.11
N GLU A 145 -11.69 -8.32 -12.62
CA GLU A 145 -12.64 -9.15 -13.38
C GLU A 145 -13.81 -9.61 -12.53
N ILE A 146 -13.55 -10.12 -11.33
CA ILE A 146 -14.60 -10.58 -10.40
C ILE A 146 -15.52 -9.41 -10.02
N ILE A 147 -14.93 -8.28 -9.62
CA ILE A 147 -15.69 -7.08 -9.22
C ILE A 147 -16.57 -6.59 -10.37
N ARG A 148 -16.03 -6.50 -11.60
CA ARG A 148 -16.84 -6.10 -12.77
C ARG A 148 -17.93 -7.12 -13.11
N GLY A 149 -17.68 -8.41 -12.90
CA GLY A 149 -18.66 -9.46 -13.10
C GLY A 149 -19.86 -9.34 -12.15
N ILE A 150 -19.63 -8.90 -10.92
CA ILE A 150 -20.69 -8.75 -9.88
C ILE A 150 -21.39 -7.39 -9.98
N HIS A 151 -20.63 -6.31 -10.11
CA HIS A 151 -21.12 -4.93 -9.97
C HIS A 151 -21.34 -4.21 -11.32
N GLY A 152 -21.06 -4.87 -12.44
CA GLY A 152 -21.18 -4.31 -13.79
C GLY A 152 -20.17 -3.19 -14.08
N ASN A 153 -20.43 -2.40 -15.14
CA ASN A 153 -19.57 -1.28 -15.56
C ASN A 153 -19.47 -0.12 -14.54
N SER A 154 -20.28 -0.15 -13.47
CA SER A 154 -20.21 0.78 -12.35
C SER A 154 -18.84 0.76 -11.65
N ALA A 155 -18.11 -0.36 -11.76
CA ALA A 155 -16.76 -0.54 -11.24
C ALA A 155 -15.64 -0.09 -12.21
N SER A 156 -15.94 0.61 -13.31
CA SER A 156 -14.95 1.01 -14.33
C SER A 156 -13.83 1.95 -13.84
N HIS A 157 -13.98 2.52 -12.64
CA HIS A 157 -12.95 3.30 -11.95
C HIS A 157 -11.94 2.40 -11.19
N ILE A 158 -12.28 1.15 -10.92
CA ILE A 158 -11.44 0.15 -10.25
C ILE A 158 -10.63 -0.58 -11.32
N LYS A 159 -9.56 0.08 -11.80
CA LYS A 159 -8.60 -0.54 -12.72
C LYS A 159 -7.43 -1.20 -11.99
N THR A 160 -7.24 -0.83 -10.73
CA THR A 160 -6.20 -1.38 -9.86
C THR A 160 -6.73 -1.36 -8.45
N VAL A 161 -6.68 -2.52 -7.81
CA VAL A 161 -7.08 -2.69 -6.43
C VAL A 161 -5.82 -2.48 -5.59
N ALA A 162 -5.62 -1.25 -5.10
CA ALA A 162 -4.75 -1.06 -3.93
C ALA A 162 -5.56 -1.52 -2.71
N SER A 163 -4.93 -2.34 -1.90
CA SER A 163 -5.56 -2.91 -0.73
C SER A 163 -4.85 -2.42 0.51
N ILE A 164 -5.59 -1.65 1.31
CA ILE A 164 -5.37 -1.53 2.74
C ILE A 164 -6.74 -1.82 3.35
N PRO A 165 -6.90 -2.95 4.07
CA PRO A 165 -8.18 -3.29 4.70
C PRO A 165 -8.58 -2.29 5.79
#